data_AF-A0A925G028-F1
#
_entry.id   AF-A0A925G028-F1
#
_cell.length_a   1.000
_cell.length_b   1.000
_cell.length_c   1.000
_cell.angle_alpha   90.00
_cell.angle_beta   90.00
_cell.angle_gamma   90.00
#
_symmetry.space_group_name_H-M   'P 1'
#
loop_
_entity.id
_entity.type
_entity.pdbx_description
1 polymer ?
#
loop_
_entity_poly.entity_id
_entity_poly.type
_entity_poly.pdbx_seq_one_letter_code
_entity_poly.pdbx_strand_id
1 'polypeptide(L)' 'MPNDQTISSYVLCIDDGGYPESLEVRKVYAVLPDERAAENNYIRVIDETGEDYLYPAKYFVPIQVPPEAAKILPVGTKRA' A
#
# COMPACT_ATOMS: atom_id res chain seq x y z
N MET A 1 -2.38 -21.04 -7.27
CA MET A 1 -3.17 -20.05 -8.03
C MET A 1 -2.27 -18.84 -8.19
N PRO A 2 -1.94 -18.40 -9.42
CA PRO A 2 -1.07 -17.23 -9.59
C PRO A 2 -1.94 -16.00 -9.29
N ASN A 3 -1.87 -15.50 -8.05
CA ASN A 3 -2.53 -14.26 -7.71
C ASN A 3 -1.63 -13.14 -8.25
N ASP A 4 -1.93 -12.70 -9.46
CA ASP A 4 -1.28 -11.57 -10.12
C ASP A 4 -1.64 -10.30 -9.34
N GLN A 5 -0.96 -10.10 -8.21
CA GLN A 5 -1.08 -8.92 -7.36
C GLN A 5 -0.44 -7.75 -8.09
N THR A 6 -1.16 -7.26 -9.09
CA THR A 6 -0.80 -6.11 -9.91
C THR A 6 -1.04 -4.86 -9.05
N ILE A 7 0.06 -4.33 -8.51
CA ILE A 7 0.05 -3.04 -7.82
C ILE A 7 -0.34 -1.98 -8.84
N SER A 8 -1.53 -1.44 -8.63
CA SER A 8 -2.15 -0.50 -9.56
C SER A 8 -1.99 0.95 -9.10
N SER A 9 -1.60 1.18 -7.85
CA SER A 9 -1.54 2.51 -7.25
C SER A 9 -0.58 2.58 -6.07
N TYR A 10 -0.18 3.81 -5.75
CA TYR A 10 0.65 4.13 -4.59
C TYR A 10 -0.05 5.19 -3.73
N VAL A 11 0.21 5.14 -2.44
CA VAL A 11 -0.31 6.10 -1.47
C VAL A 11 0.78 6.60 -0.55
N LEU A 12 0.67 7.85 -0.12
CA LEU A 12 1.49 8.44 0.92
C LEU A 12 0.76 8.33 2.26
N CYS A 13 1.42 7.77 3.27
CA CYS A 13 0.91 7.79 4.63
C CYS A 13 1.01 9.21 5.21
N ILE A 14 -0.12 9.75 5.68
CA ILE A 14 -0.22 11.08 6.29
C ILE A 14 -0.51 11.02 7.80
N ASP A 15 -0.96 9.87 8.29
CA ASP A 15 -1.33 9.63 9.68
C ASP A 15 -1.11 8.13 9.98
N ASP A 16 -0.36 7.79 11.02
CA ASP A 16 -0.15 6.40 11.43
C ASP A 16 -1.32 5.82 12.25
N GLY A 17 -2.31 6.65 12.62
CA GLY A 17 -3.50 6.22 13.33
C GLY A 17 -3.22 5.65 14.74
N GLY A 18 -2.02 5.88 15.29
CA GLY A 18 -1.54 5.29 16.53
C GLY A 18 -0.79 3.97 16.34
N TYR A 19 -0.38 3.63 15.11
CA TYR A 19 0.38 2.42 14.77
C TYR A 19 1.81 2.74 14.27
N PRO A 20 2.67 3.40 15.07
CA PRO A 20 4.01 3.81 14.64
C PRO A 20 4.96 2.65 14.31
N GLU A 21 4.64 1.43 14.77
CA GLU A 21 5.42 0.22 14.46
C GLU A 21 5.05 -0.40 13.10
N SER A 22 3.91 -0.02 12.52
CA SER A 22 3.43 -0.58 11.24
C SER A 22 3.30 0.48 10.15
N LEU A 23 3.00 1.73 10.52
CA LEU A 23 2.84 2.86 9.62
C LEU A 23 3.85 3.95 9.91
N GLU A 24 4.60 4.32 8.88
CA GLU A 24 5.54 5.41 8.90
C GLU A 24 4.95 6.60 8.14
N VAL A 25 4.69 7.68 8.87
CA VAL A 25 4.18 8.93 8.28
C VAL A 25 5.21 9.49 7.29
N ARG A 26 4.73 9.95 6.12
CA ARG A 26 5.52 10.39 4.96
C ARG A 26 6.19 9.26 4.16
N LYS A 27 5.93 7.99 4.49
CA LYS A 27 6.35 6.85 3.66
C LYS A 27 5.32 6.57 2.57
N VAL A 28 5.81 6.11 1.42
CA VAL A 28 4.98 5.70 0.28
C VAL A 28 4.77 4.19 0.35
N TYR A 29 3.52 3.77 0.21
CA TYR A 29 3.10 2.37 0.22
C TYR A 29 2.46 1.99 -1.11
N ALA A 30 2.66 0.74 -1.51
CA ALA A 30 1.97 0.16 -2.66
C ALA A 30 0.57 -0.30 -2.26
N VAL A 31 -0.41 -0.17 -3.16
CA VAL A 31 -1.80 -0.56 -2.92
C VAL A 31 -2.15 -1.79 -3.73
N LEU A 32 -2.81 -2.74 -3.07
CA LEU A 32 -3.46 -3.86 -3.73
C LEU A 32 -4.94 -3.55 -3.98
N PRO A 33 -5.45 -3.80 -5.19
CA PRO A 33 -6.87 -3.66 -5.46
C PRO A 33 -7.67 -4.66 -4.61
N ASP A 34 -8.52 -4.13 -3.75
CA ASP A 34 -9.43 -4.90 -2.90
C ASP A 34 -10.78 -4.17 -2.83
N GLU A 35 -11.73 -4.64 -3.63
CA GLU A 35 -13.05 -4.03 -3.74
C GLU A 35 -13.83 -4.08 -2.41
N ARG A 36 -13.65 -5.15 -1.62
CA ARG A 36 -14.32 -5.30 -0.31
C ARG A 36 -13.77 -4.32 0.71
N ALA A 37 -12.46 -4.07 0.68
CA ALA A 37 -11.85 -3.04 1.50
C ALA A 37 -12.37 -1.66 1.12
N ALA A 38 -12.39 -1.36 -0.18
CA ALA A 38 -12.82 -0.06 -0.69
C ALA A 38 -14.27 0.28 -0.31
N GLU A 39 -15.19 -0.70 -0.35
CA GLU A 39 -16.58 -0.55 0.10
C GLU A 39 -16.70 -0.07 1.55
N ASN A 40 -15.72 -0.43 2.40
CA ASN A 40 -15.70 -0.07 3.81
C ASN A 40 -14.82 1.15 4.12
N ASN A 41 -14.31 1.88 3.11
CA ASN A 41 -13.29 2.94 3.25
C ASN A 41 -11.96 2.45 3.84
N TYR A 42 -11.59 1.22 3.53
CA TYR A 42 -10.28 0.65 3.83
C TYR A 42 -9.43 0.51 2.57
N ILE A 43 -8.12 0.47 2.76
CA ILE A 43 -7.14 0.26 1.72
C ILE A 43 -6.18 -0.85 2.15
N ARG A 44 -5.85 -1.73 1.21
CA ARG A 44 -4.87 -2.80 1.40
C ARG A 44 -3.53 -2.32 0.90
N VAL A 45 -2.59 -2.08 1.81
CA VAL A 45 -1.24 -1.60 1.51
C VAL A 45 -0.22 -2.69 1.74
N ILE A 46 0.86 -2.66 0.97
CA ILE A 46 2.00 -3.57 1.14
C ILE A 46 3.14 -2.81 1.81
N ASP A 47 3.71 -3.40 2.85
CA ASP A 47 4.89 -2.87 3.54
C ASP A 47 6.21 -3.29 2.86
N GLU A 48 7.34 -3.02 3.52
CA GLU A 48 8.66 -3.38 3.00
C GLU A 48 9.00 -4.88 3.10
N THR A 49 8.29 -5.62 3.95
CA THR A 49 8.43 -7.07 4.08
C THR A 49 7.66 -7.81 2.99
N GLY A 50 6.76 -7.10 2.30
CA GLY A 50 5.88 -7.65 1.28
C GLY A 50 4.64 -8.29 1.86
N GLU A 51 4.27 -7.92 3.08
CA GLU A 51 3.04 -8.31 3.74
C GLU A 51 1.95 -7.27 3.45
N ASP A 52 0.74 -7.76 3.19
CA ASP A 52 -0.41 -6.91 2.96
C ASP A 52 -1.18 -6.64 4.26
N TYR A 53 -1.39 -5.36 4.53
CA TYR A 53 -2.08 -4.86 5.71
C TYR A 53 -3.28 -4.00 5.32
N LEU A 54 -4.33 -4.05 6.13
CA LEU A 54 -5.57 -3.34 5.90
C LEU A 54 -5.70 -2.16 6.87
N TYR A 55 -5.83 -0.95 6.33
CA TYR A 55 -5.98 0.26 7.12
C TYR A 55 -7.10 1.16 6.60
N PRO A 56 -7.68 2.03 7.44
CA PRO A 56 -8.60 3.06 6.98
C PRO A 56 -7.96 3.95 5.92
N ALA A 57 -8.65 4.17 4.80
CA ALA A 57 -8.14 4.97 3.69
C ALA A 57 -7.82 6.43 4.09
N LYS A 58 -8.45 6.94 5.14
CA LYS A 58 -8.21 8.29 5.69
C LYS A 58 -6.76 8.57 6.14
N TYR A 59 -5.98 7.51 6.42
CA TYR A 59 -4.57 7.61 6.81
C TYR A 59 -3.64 7.85 5.63
N PHE A 60 -4.18 7.79 4.42
CA PHE A 60 -3.42 7.77 3.19
C PHE A 60 -3.94 8.78 2.18
N VAL A 61 -3.03 9.27 1.35
CA VAL A 61 -3.36 10.11 0.19
C VAL A 61 -2.85 9.43 -1.07
N PRO A 62 -3.69 9.22 -2.10
CA PRO A 62 -3.24 8.67 -3.38
C PRO A 62 -2.24 9.60 -4.06
N ILE A 63 -1.16 9.02 -4.57
CA ILE A 63 -0.12 9.76 -5.30
C ILE A 63 0.18 9.08 -6.63
N GLN A 64 0.51 9.89 -7.64
CA GLN A 64 1.09 9.38 -8.87
C GLN A 64 2.60 9.29 -8.70
N VAL A 65 3.13 8.08 -8.87
CA VAL A 65 4.55 7.81 -8.81
C VAL A 65 5.05 7.62 -10.25
N PRO A 66 6.08 8.37 -10.68
CA PRO A 66 6.70 8.14 -11.99
C PRO A 66 7.20 6.71 -12.14
N PRO A 67 7.22 6.13 -13.36
CA PRO A 67 7.68 4.75 -13.58
C PRO A 67 9.07 4.46 -13.00
N GLU A 68 9.98 5.43 -13.05
CA GLU A 68 11.34 5.36 -12.52
C GLU A 68 11.34 5.18 -11.00
N ALA A 69 10.46 5.88 -10.29
CA ALA A 69 10.31 5.75 -8.85
C ALA A 69 9.55 4.47 -8.47
N ALA A 70 8.57 4.05 -9.27
CA ALA A 70 7.83 2.81 -9.04
C ALA A 70 8.75 1.56 -9.04
N LYS A 71 9.82 1.58 -9.84
CA LYS A 71 10.84 0.50 -9.91
C LYS A 71 11.67 0.34 -8.63
N ILE A 72 11.81 1.41 -7.84
CA ILE A 72 12.65 1.42 -6.63
C ILE A 72 11.83 1.34 -5.35
N LEU A 73 10.52 1.61 -5.41
CA LEU A 73 9.64 1.46 -4.26
C LEU A 73 9.48 -0.02 -3.91
N PRO A 74 9.46 -0.36 -2.62
CA PRO A 74 9.24 -1.73 -2.19
C PRO A 74 7.87 -2.20 -2.67
N VAL A 75 7.90 -3.14 -3.61
CA VAL A 75 6.75 -3.90 -4.07
C VAL A 75 6.95 -5.28 -3.48
N GLY A 76 6.09 -5.66 -2.54
CA GLY A 76 6.06 -7.00 -1.97
C GLY A 76 5.85 -8.04 -3.05
N THR A 77 6.93 -8.43 -3.69
CA THR A 77 6.94 -9.51 -4.66
C THR A 77 7.19 -10.75 -3.82
N LYS A 78 6.13 -11.41 -3.35
CA LYS A 78 6.28 -12.84 -3.06
C LYS A 78 6.56 -13.52 -4.40
N ARG A 79 7.85 -13.57 -4.78
CA ARG A 79 8.33 -14.60 -5.70
C ARG A 79 8.14 -15.94 -4.98
N ALA A 80 7.59 -16.88 -5.74
CA ALA A 80 7.12 -18.20 -5.35
C ALA A 80 8.01 -18.96 -4.36
#